data_AF-A0A520KRY8-F1
#
_entry.id   AF-A0A520KRY8-F1
#
_cell.length_a   1.000
_cell.length_b   1.000
_cell.length_c   1.000
_cell.angle_alpha   90.00
_cell.angle_beta   90.00
_cell.angle_gamma   90.00
#
_symmetry.space_group_name_H-M   'P 1'
#
loop_
_entity.id
_entity.type
_entity.pdbx_description
1 polymer ?
#
loop_
_entity_poly.entity_id
_entity_poly.type
_entity_poly.pdbx_seq_one_letter_code
_entity_poly.pdbx_strand_id
1 'polypeptide(L)'
;MSYIIKQMFEDRVDLFFKRLEETKKEITADSLHNLRVATRRLNAVLTLVSSLSNKKIKIKDLKILMRSTSDLRDFHVQLQLLNKIRDDESYDFIKICEEIINREIGRREVIVFQEIRDFPISKIKKKLKDVTVPKDNKDMVLNILAELFEDFYSYKDDAINGDDFFLHKMRIALKRLRYTAEIIDPLFPFINKDILGKMQQLQQLMGDIHDINVLKNFMEQINIPSELDKYREKCIDKLLSRKDELFNIFFESVGDIIEFGKLFSVKLFEKEIFNEKFYKLVDNLDNKNKIVESLRYAECVHIAHPLRTSLIISNELAIKNEDLIIAALLHDTLEQKGTIATMDEIMDKFGKQVADLVWSVTRETTDDRESYIEKIKMIGKDAIILKLSDRLDSTRYIDSKSNGDRRKYWKITIEDFLPLGKTLDKDIFYFFYNEYKKLWDNSSKDIKEGLVFPNIELFCT
;
A
#
# COMPACT_ATOMS: atom_id res chain seq x y z
N MET A 1 8.31 9.58 24.57
CA MET A 1 8.72 9.76 23.17
C MET A 1 9.37 8.46 22.73
N SER A 2 8.72 7.74 21.81
CA SER A 2 9.25 6.48 21.30
C SER A 2 10.52 6.73 20.47
N TYR A 3 11.57 5.95 20.73
CA TYR A 3 12.81 5.91 19.94
C TYR A 3 12.92 4.54 19.24
N ILE A 4 11.79 3.97 18.81
CA ILE A 4 11.74 2.61 18.28
C ILE A 4 12.59 2.50 17.02
N ILE A 5 12.56 3.48 16.12
CA ILE A 5 13.37 3.43 14.89
C ILE A 5 14.87 3.48 15.21
N LYS A 6 15.27 4.25 16.24
CA LYS A 6 16.65 4.30 16.71
C LYS A 6 17.09 2.97 17.32
N GLN A 7 16.26 2.38 18.17
CA GLN A 7 16.52 1.06 18.74
C GLN A 7 16.64 -0.01 17.65
N MET A 8 15.70 -0.03 16.70
CA MET A 8 15.75 -0.96 15.57
C MET A 8 16.99 -0.75 14.69
N PHE A 9 17.43 0.49 14.50
CA PHE A 9 18.69 0.78 13.81
C PHE A 9 19.89 0.17 14.55
N GLU A 10 20.01 0.42 15.86
CA GLU A 10 21.09 -0.10 16.71
C GLU A 10 21.10 -1.63 16.73
N ASP A 11 19.95 -2.28 16.92
CA ASP A 11 19.81 -3.74 16.92
C ASP A 11 20.29 -4.39 15.61
N ARG A 12 20.00 -3.75 14.45
CA ARG A 12 20.43 -4.26 13.14
C ARG A 12 21.93 -4.03 12.90
N VAL A 13 22.50 -2.95 13.44
CA VAL A 13 23.95 -2.71 13.39
C VAL A 13 24.68 -3.79 14.21
N ASP A 14 24.24 -4.05 15.43
CA ASP A 14 24.85 -5.04 16.31
C ASP A 14 24.73 -6.46 15.74
N LEU A 15 23.54 -6.81 15.25
CA LEU A 15 23.33 -8.11 14.61
C LEU A 15 24.20 -8.28 13.36
N PHE A 16 24.35 -7.23 12.54
CA PHE A 16 25.23 -7.29 11.36
C PHE A 16 26.68 -7.59 11.76
N PHE A 17 27.25 -6.85 12.73
CA PHE A 17 28.62 -7.10 13.17
C PHE A 17 28.78 -8.46 13.84
N LYS A 18 27.79 -8.91 14.62
CA LYS A 18 27.78 -10.27 15.18
C LYS A 18 27.86 -11.33 14.09
N ARG A 19 26.99 -11.25 13.06
CA ARG A 19 27.00 -12.21 11.95
C ARG A 19 28.28 -12.13 11.13
N LEU A 20 28.84 -10.94 10.93
CA LEU A 20 30.12 -10.77 10.22
C LEU A 20 31.26 -11.47 10.96
N GLU A 21 31.35 -11.32 12.29
CA GLU A 21 32.37 -11.99 13.10
C GLU A 21 32.19 -13.52 13.11
N GLU A 22 30.95 -14.01 13.22
CA GLU A 22 30.65 -15.44 13.11
C GLU A 22 31.09 -16.00 11.74
N THR A 23 30.77 -15.31 10.65
CA THR A 23 31.19 -15.72 9.30
C THR A 23 32.72 -15.65 9.15
N LYS A 24 33.40 -14.66 9.74
CA LYS A 24 34.87 -14.57 9.69
C LYS A 24 35.57 -15.73 10.39
N LYS A 25 34.95 -16.31 11.43
CA LYS A 25 35.50 -17.49 12.14
C LYS A 25 35.33 -18.75 11.31
N GLU A 26 34.16 -18.93 10.70
CA GLU A 26 33.83 -20.11 9.92
C GLU A 26 32.89 -19.73 8.77
N ILE A 27 33.40 -19.84 7.54
CA ILE A 27 32.60 -19.52 6.35
C ILE A 27 31.91 -20.80 5.88
N THR A 28 30.61 -20.89 6.16
CA THR A 28 29.73 -21.98 5.75
C THR A 28 28.55 -21.41 4.96
N ALA A 29 27.80 -22.27 4.27
CA ALA A 29 26.59 -21.85 3.57
C ALA A 29 25.59 -21.12 4.50
N ASP A 30 25.46 -21.59 5.74
CA ASP A 30 24.57 -21.01 6.75
C ASP A 30 25.11 -19.69 7.32
N SER A 31 26.41 -19.61 7.64
CA SER A 31 26.98 -18.36 8.14
C SER A 31 26.93 -17.25 7.08
N LEU A 32 27.15 -17.59 5.80
CA LEU A 32 26.96 -16.69 4.66
C LEU A 32 25.50 -16.26 4.50
N HIS A 33 24.55 -17.19 4.62
CA HIS A 33 23.12 -16.88 4.54
C HIS A 33 22.71 -15.90 5.64
N ASN A 34 23.11 -16.17 6.89
CA ASN A 34 22.82 -15.32 8.05
C ASN A 34 23.41 -13.91 7.90
N LEU A 35 24.65 -13.80 7.42
CA LEU A 35 25.29 -12.52 7.12
C LEU A 35 24.53 -11.74 6.03
N ARG A 36 24.10 -12.42 4.96
CA ARG A 36 23.29 -11.79 3.89
C ARG A 36 21.96 -11.27 4.43
N VAL A 37 21.26 -12.05 5.26
CA VAL A 37 20.00 -11.63 5.88
C VAL A 37 20.21 -10.41 6.77
N ALA A 38 21.22 -10.43 7.65
CA ALA A 38 21.55 -9.29 8.50
C ALA A 38 21.91 -8.03 7.68
N THR A 39 22.67 -8.21 6.60
CA THR A 39 23.06 -7.11 5.69
C THR A 39 21.85 -6.52 4.95
N ARG A 40 20.89 -7.34 4.52
CA ARG A 40 19.64 -6.85 3.89
C ARG A 40 18.80 -6.03 4.87
N ARG A 41 18.64 -6.53 6.10
CA ARG A 41 17.88 -5.81 7.15
C ARG A 41 18.57 -4.51 7.56
N LEU A 42 19.90 -4.49 7.66
CA LEU A 42 20.66 -3.26 7.91
C LEU A 42 20.46 -2.25 6.76
N ASN A 43 20.51 -2.68 5.50
CA ASN A 43 20.23 -1.79 4.37
C ASN A 43 18.79 -1.26 4.40
N ALA A 44 17.80 -2.09 4.76
CA ALA A 44 16.41 -1.66 4.86
C ALA A 44 16.22 -0.55 5.90
N VAL A 45 16.80 -0.69 7.10
CA VAL A 45 16.71 0.37 8.13
C VAL A 45 17.48 1.62 7.73
N LEU A 46 18.64 1.49 7.06
CA LEU A 46 19.37 2.64 6.51
C LEU A 46 18.55 3.40 5.45
N THR A 47 17.82 2.68 4.59
CA THR A 47 16.91 3.28 3.61
C THR A 47 15.76 3.99 4.31
N LEU A 48 15.13 3.37 5.32
CA LEU A 48 14.08 4.02 6.10
C LEU A 48 14.56 5.31 6.78
N VAL A 49 15.71 5.26 7.47
CA VAL A 49 16.32 6.44 8.11
C VAL A 49 16.68 7.51 7.06
N SER A 50 17.15 7.10 5.88
CA SER A 50 17.46 8.01 4.78
C SER A 50 16.23 8.76 4.29
N SER A 51 15.08 8.08 4.16
CA SER A 51 13.81 8.68 3.77
C SER A 51 13.28 9.64 4.83
N LEU A 52 13.31 9.23 6.11
CA LEU A 52 12.80 10.03 7.23
C LEU A 52 13.63 11.29 7.50
N SER A 53 14.94 11.23 7.29
CA SER A 53 15.85 12.37 7.51
C SER A 53 16.04 13.25 6.27
N ASN A 54 15.49 12.83 5.12
CA ASN A 54 15.77 13.41 3.80
C ASN A 54 17.29 13.53 3.50
N LYS A 55 18.11 12.66 4.10
CA LYS A 55 19.57 12.62 3.91
C LYS A 55 19.95 11.27 3.31
N LYS A 56 20.63 11.27 2.16
CA LYS A 56 21.08 10.03 1.52
C LYS A 56 22.14 9.33 2.35
N ILE A 57 21.80 8.17 2.91
CA ILE A 57 22.75 7.30 3.62
C ILE A 57 23.12 6.13 2.70
N LYS A 58 24.39 6.07 2.29
CA LYS A 58 24.89 4.99 1.42
C LYS A 58 26.20 4.41 1.95
N ILE A 59 26.19 3.11 2.24
CA ILE A 59 27.37 2.37 2.64
C ILE A 59 27.74 1.41 1.50
N LYS A 60 28.59 1.89 0.59
CA LYS A 60 29.01 1.14 -0.62
C LYS A 60 29.55 -0.26 -0.28
N ASP A 61 30.28 -0.38 0.81
CA ASP A 61 30.91 -1.62 1.24
C ASP A 61 29.87 -2.72 1.58
N LEU A 62 28.69 -2.37 2.12
CA LEU A 62 27.58 -3.32 2.31
C LEU A 62 27.00 -3.83 0.97
N LYS A 63 26.99 -2.96 -0.06
CA LYS A 63 26.54 -3.33 -1.40
C LYS A 63 27.53 -4.26 -2.09
N ILE A 64 28.83 -4.04 -1.89
CA ILE A 64 29.90 -4.91 -2.41
C ILE A 64 29.77 -6.30 -1.77
N LEU A 65 29.66 -6.38 -0.43
CA LEU A 65 29.45 -7.63 0.30
C LEU A 65 28.19 -8.40 -0.18
N MET A 66 27.08 -7.69 -0.42
CA MET A 66 25.88 -8.32 -0.96
C MET A 66 26.05 -8.84 -2.39
N ARG A 67 26.82 -8.14 -3.23
CA ARG A 67 27.08 -8.55 -4.61
C ARG A 67 28.00 -9.77 -4.67
N SER A 68 29.13 -9.73 -3.97
CA SER A 68 30.10 -10.83 -3.94
C SER A 68 29.46 -12.14 -3.47
N THR A 69 28.57 -12.06 -2.48
CA THR A 69 27.90 -13.24 -1.93
C THR A 69 26.63 -13.69 -2.68
N SER A 70 26.19 -12.96 -3.73
CA SER A 70 24.95 -13.33 -4.45
C SER A 70 25.18 -14.47 -5.44
N ASP A 71 26.17 -14.35 -6.31
CA ASP A 71 26.49 -15.37 -7.31
C ASP A 71 26.75 -16.74 -6.66
N LEU A 72 27.50 -16.75 -5.55
CA LEU A 72 27.77 -17.98 -4.79
C LEU A 72 26.49 -18.61 -4.22
N ARG A 73 25.54 -17.79 -3.74
CA ARG A 73 24.26 -18.32 -3.23
C ARG A 73 23.42 -18.89 -4.36
N ASP A 74 23.41 -18.25 -5.52
CA ASP A 74 22.60 -18.67 -6.65
C ASP A 74 23.08 -20.05 -7.16
N PHE A 75 24.40 -20.28 -7.24
CA PHE A 75 24.95 -21.62 -7.54
C PHE A 75 24.60 -22.68 -6.49
N HIS A 76 24.65 -22.36 -5.20
CA HIS A 76 24.22 -23.30 -4.15
C HIS A 76 22.74 -23.68 -4.28
N VAL A 77 21.88 -22.72 -4.64
CA VAL A 77 20.45 -23.00 -4.87
C VAL A 77 20.24 -23.86 -6.11
N GLN A 78 20.96 -23.59 -7.20
CA GLN A 78 20.92 -24.43 -8.40
C GLN A 78 21.29 -25.88 -8.10
N LEU A 79 22.34 -26.11 -7.30
CA LEU A 79 22.75 -27.46 -6.89
C LEU A 79 21.65 -28.17 -6.07
N GLN A 80 20.95 -27.44 -5.20
CA GLN A 80 19.81 -27.98 -4.46
C GLN A 80 18.64 -28.34 -5.38
N LEU A 81 18.37 -27.54 -6.41
CA LEU A 81 17.32 -27.81 -7.40
C LEU A 81 17.67 -29.01 -8.30
N LEU A 82 18.93 -29.13 -8.74
CA LEU A 82 19.40 -30.30 -9.51
C LEU A 82 19.16 -31.61 -8.77
N ASN A 83 19.46 -31.64 -7.47
CA ASN A 83 19.21 -32.81 -6.63
C ASN A 83 17.71 -33.18 -6.54
N LYS A 84 16.80 -32.21 -6.65
CA LYS A 84 15.34 -32.47 -6.60
C LYS A 84 14.78 -33.05 -7.89
N ILE A 85 15.39 -32.77 -9.03
CA ILE A 85 14.91 -33.24 -10.35
C ILE A 85 15.61 -34.52 -10.83
N ARG A 86 16.63 -34.97 -10.08
CA ARG A 86 17.45 -36.14 -10.40
C ARG A 86 16.62 -37.42 -10.50
N ASP A 87 16.82 -38.13 -11.61
CA ASP A 87 16.40 -39.52 -11.79
C ASP A 87 17.52 -40.34 -12.43
N ASP A 88 17.36 -41.67 -12.47
CA ASP A 88 18.38 -42.58 -12.99
C ASP A 88 18.68 -42.34 -14.49
N GLU A 89 17.67 -41.95 -15.26
CA GLU A 89 17.80 -41.74 -16.70
C GLU A 89 18.58 -40.46 -17.04
N SER A 90 18.45 -39.41 -16.23
CA SER A 90 19.10 -38.10 -16.43
C SER A 90 20.43 -37.95 -15.67
N TYR A 91 20.92 -39.03 -15.05
CA TYR A 91 22.09 -39.00 -14.18
C TYR A 91 23.32 -38.35 -14.84
N ASP A 92 23.68 -38.76 -16.05
CA ASP A 92 24.88 -38.26 -16.74
C ASP A 92 24.77 -36.77 -17.08
N PHE A 93 23.59 -36.32 -17.53
CA PHE A 93 23.34 -34.91 -17.81
C PHE A 93 23.42 -34.05 -16.54
N ILE A 94 22.79 -34.49 -15.45
CA ILE A 94 22.81 -33.78 -14.17
C ILE A 94 24.23 -33.72 -13.61
N LYS A 95 25.00 -34.81 -13.71
CA LYS A 95 26.38 -34.85 -13.27
C LYS A 95 27.24 -33.79 -13.99
N ILE A 96 27.07 -33.61 -15.30
CA ILE A 96 27.76 -32.55 -16.04
C ILE A 96 27.37 -31.17 -15.49
N CYS A 97 26.08 -30.93 -15.23
CA CYS A 97 25.61 -29.68 -14.65
C CYS A 97 26.24 -29.41 -13.28
N GLU A 98 26.29 -30.43 -12.41
CA GLU A 98 26.90 -30.36 -11.09
C GLU A 98 28.40 -30.08 -11.16
N GLU A 99 29.14 -30.71 -12.07
CA GLU A 99 30.57 -30.47 -12.23
C GLU A 99 30.87 -29.01 -12.64
N ILE A 100 30.07 -28.45 -13.56
CA ILE A 100 30.18 -27.05 -13.98
C ILE A 100 29.85 -26.11 -12.81
N ILE A 101 28.75 -26.34 -12.11
CA ILE A 101 28.31 -25.50 -10.98
C ILE A 101 29.32 -25.57 -9.82
N ASN A 102 29.79 -26.75 -9.46
CA ASN A 102 30.78 -26.92 -8.38
C ASN A 102 32.11 -26.23 -8.70
N ARG A 103 32.53 -26.22 -9.98
CA ARG A 103 33.70 -25.46 -10.42
C ARG A 103 33.50 -23.96 -10.21
N GLU A 104 32.33 -23.43 -10.54
CA GLU A 104 32.01 -22.01 -10.33
C GLU A 104 31.87 -21.66 -8.85
N ILE A 105 31.29 -22.54 -8.02
CA ILE A 105 31.25 -22.41 -6.57
C ILE A 105 32.67 -22.23 -6.03
N GLY A 106 33.59 -23.16 -6.33
CA GLY A 106 34.97 -23.09 -5.84
C GLY A 106 35.69 -21.79 -6.24
N ARG A 107 35.45 -21.28 -7.46
CA ARG A 107 35.99 -19.99 -7.91
C ARG A 107 35.43 -18.82 -7.10
N ARG A 108 34.13 -18.82 -6.84
CA ARG A 108 33.43 -17.73 -6.15
C ARG A 108 33.68 -17.73 -4.64
N GLU A 109 33.85 -18.90 -4.03
CA GLU A 109 34.21 -19.04 -2.62
C GLU A 109 35.50 -18.29 -2.31
N VAL A 110 36.56 -18.45 -3.12
CA VAL A 110 37.83 -17.74 -2.92
C VAL A 110 37.63 -16.21 -2.88
N ILE A 111 36.85 -15.68 -3.82
CA ILE A 111 36.56 -14.23 -3.91
C ILE A 111 35.73 -13.77 -2.69
N VAL A 112 34.69 -14.53 -2.33
CA VAL A 112 33.83 -14.22 -1.18
C VAL A 112 34.62 -14.25 0.13
N PHE A 113 35.52 -15.22 0.29
CA PHE A 113 36.34 -15.36 1.49
C PHE A 113 37.29 -14.17 1.63
N GLN A 114 37.93 -13.73 0.55
CA GLN A 114 38.75 -12.53 0.54
C GLN A 114 37.94 -11.27 0.88
N GLU A 115 36.80 -11.07 0.23
CA GLU A 115 35.90 -9.92 0.48
C GLU A 115 35.43 -9.84 1.94
N ILE A 116 35.07 -10.98 2.54
CA ILE A 116 34.65 -11.04 3.95
C ILE A 116 35.84 -10.73 4.87
N ARG A 117 37.00 -11.35 4.62
CA ARG A 117 38.20 -11.15 5.43
C ARG A 117 38.64 -9.68 5.44
N ASP A 118 38.68 -9.07 4.27
CA ASP A 118 39.17 -7.71 4.03
C ASP A 118 38.10 -6.63 4.29
N PHE A 119 36.89 -7.04 4.71
CA PHE A 119 35.79 -6.12 4.98
C PHE A 119 36.20 -5.02 5.99
N PRO A 120 36.04 -3.72 5.66
CA PRO A 120 36.68 -2.61 6.39
C PRO A 120 35.90 -2.21 7.66
N ILE A 121 35.87 -3.07 8.67
CA ILE A 121 35.06 -2.94 9.91
C ILE A 121 35.17 -1.54 10.55
N SER A 122 36.39 -1.04 10.78
CA SER A 122 36.60 0.25 11.48
C SER A 122 35.99 1.43 10.73
N LYS A 123 36.12 1.45 9.40
CA LYS A 123 35.53 2.47 8.52
C LYS A 123 34.00 2.43 8.56
N ILE A 124 33.41 1.23 8.56
CA ILE A 124 31.95 1.05 8.58
C ILE A 124 31.36 1.40 9.95
N LYS A 125 32.02 0.99 11.05
CA LYS A 125 31.62 1.40 12.40
C LYS A 125 31.59 2.93 12.55
N LYS A 126 32.59 3.64 12.03
CA LYS A 126 32.60 5.11 12.04
C LYS A 126 31.42 5.69 11.27
N LYS A 127 31.21 5.26 10.02
CA LYS A 127 30.08 5.73 9.20
C LYS A 127 28.71 5.49 9.85
N LEU A 128 28.51 4.33 10.48
CA LEU A 128 27.26 3.99 11.15
C LEU A 128 27.03 4.81 12.42
N LYS A 129 28.09 5.14 13.17
CA LYS A 129 28.01 6.05 14.33
C LYS A 129 27.61 7.47 13.94
N ASP A 130 28.03 7.92 12.75
CA ASP A 130 27.71 9.26 12.24
C ASP A 130 26.26 9.37 11.71
N VAL A 131 25.50 8.26 11.65
CA VAL A 131 24.10 8.28 11.20
C VAL A 131 23.22 8.91 12.27
N THR A 132 22.61 10.04 11.93
CA THR A 132 21.59 10.67 12.77
C THR A 132 20.21 10.06 12.48
N VAL A 133 19.66 9.32 13.45
CA VAL A 133 18.31 8.77 13.35
C VAL A 133 17.28 9.82 13.77
N PRO A 134 16.30 10.18 12.92
CA PRO A 134 15.25 11.13 13.27
C PRO A 134 14.30 10.56 14.33
N LYS A 135 13.50 11.44 14.96
CA LYS A 135 12.43 11.00 15.87
C LYS A 135 11.36 10.24 15.09
N ASP A 136 10.71 9.30 15.77
CA ASP A 136 9.59 8.53 15.21
C ASP A 136 8.48 9.47 14.72
N ASN A 137 8.15 9.42 13.43
CA ASN A 137 7.01 10.11 12.81
C ASN A 137 6.12 9.06 12.15
N LYS A 138 5.02 8.69 12.82
CA LYS A 138 4.16 7.59 12.38
C LYS A 138 3.54 7.84 11.00
N ASP A 139 3.10 9.06 10.72
CA ASP A 139 2.45 9.40 9.44
C ASP A 139 3.45 9.28 8.28
N MET A 140 4.67 9.81 8.48
CA MET A 140 5.72 9.70 7.47
C MET A 140 6.16 8.25 7.25
N VAL A 141 6.24 7.44 8.31
CA VAL A 141 6.54 6.00 8.19
C VAL A 141 5.42 5.26 7.47
N LEU A 142 4.15 5.59 7.75
CA LEU A 142 3.00 4.98 7.10
C LEU A 142 2.96 5.33 5.60
N ASN A 143 3.28 6.58 5.24
CA ASN A 143 3.42 6.98 3.84
C ASN A 143 4.54 6.21 3.11
N ILE A 144 5.71 6.02 3.76
CA ILE A 144 6.79 5.19 3.19
C ILE A 144 6.33 3.74 2.99
N LEU A 145 5.58 3.19 3.95
CA LEU A 145 5.03 1.84 3.82
C LEU A 145 4.04 1.77 2.65
N ALA A 146 3.18 2.78 2.51
CA ALA A 146 2.22 2.87 1.41
C ALA A 146 2.91 2.96 0.04
N GLU A 147 3.94 3.80 -0.11
CA GLU A 147 4.75 3.90 -1.34
C GLU A 147 5.44 2.57 -1.69
N LEU A 148 5.98 1.87 -0.69
CA LEU A 148 6.59 0.54 -0.91
C LEU A 148 5.57 -0.52 -1.32
N PHE A 149 4.34 -0.40 -0.82
CA PHE A 149 3.25 -1.28 -1.21
C PHE A 149 2.76 -0.94 -2.63
N GLU A 150 2.64 0.33 -2.99
CA GLU A 150 2.30 0.78 -4.35
C GLU A 150 3.31 0.27 -5.38
N ASP A 151 4.61 0.35 -5.10
CA ASP A 151 5.68 -0.20 -5.95
C ASP A 151 5.61 -1.74 -6.04
N PHE A 152 5.15 -2.42 -5.00
CA PHE A 152 4.87 -3.86 -5.07
C PHE A 152 3.64 -4.16 -5.93
N TYR A 153 2.56 -3.40 -5.72
CA TYR A 153 1.28 -3.56 -6.39
C TYR A 153 1.36 -3.25 -7.88
N SER A 154 2.18 -2.29 -8.29
CA SER A 154 2.32 -1.87 -9.70
C SER A 154 2.80 -2.97 -10.64
N TYR A 155 3.40 -4.05 -10.10
CA TYR A 155 3.86 -5.19 -10.89
C TYR A 155 2.89 -6.39 -10.86
N LYS A 156 1.77 -6.28 -10.13
CA LYS A 156 0.86 -7.39 -9.83
C LYS A 156 0.29 -8.01 -11.11
N ASP A 157 -0.30 -7.21 -11.99
CA ASP A 157 -1.03 -7.72 -13.15
C ASP A 157 -0.09 -8.48 -14.11
N ASP A 158 1.05 -7.90 -14.47
CA ASP A 158 2.04 -8.55 -15.33
C ASP A 158 2.64 -9.81 -14.69
N ALA A 159 2.94 -9.77 -13.39
CA ALA A 159 3.46 -10.92 -12.67
C ALA A 159 2.44 -12.07 -12.58
N ILE A 160 1.17 -11.76 -12.35
CA ILE A 160 0.06 -12.73 -12.34
C ILE A 160 -0.21 -13.32 -13.74
N ASN A 161 0.09 -12.57 -14.79
CA ASN A 161 0.01 -13.05 -16.17
C ASN A 161 1.21 -13.91 -16.60
N GLY A 162 2.17 -14.15 -15.70
CA GLY A 162 3.28 -15.07 -15.93
C GLY A 162 4.55 -14.42 -16.47
N ASP A 163 4.66 -13.09 -16.48
CA ASP A 163 5.88 -12.41 -16.93
C ASP A 163 7.00 -12.52 -15.88
N ASP A 164 8.06 -13.26 -16.22
CA ASP A 164 9.20 -13.52 -15.35
C ASP A 164 9.99 -12.24 -14.97
N PHE A 165 10.05 -11.25 -15.87
CA PHE A 165 10.72 -9.98 -15.59
C PHE A 165 9.95 -9.19 -14.53
N PHE A 166 8.63 -9.07 -14.68
CA PHE A 166 7.79 -8.38 -13.71
C PHE A 166 7.67 -9.15 -12.40
N LEU A 167 7.63 -10.49 -12.43
CA LEU A 167 7.69 -11.32 -11.22
C LEU A 167 8.98 -11.06 -10.42
N HIS A 168 10.13 -10.94 -11.10
CA HIS A 168 11.38 -10.60 -10.44
C HIS A 168 11.36 -9.19 -9.82
N LYS A 169 10.79 -8.20 -10.51
CA LYS A 169 10.61 -6.82 -10.00
C LYS A 169 9.72 -6.80 -8.76
N MET A 170 8.56 -7.46 -8.84
CA MET A 170 7.61 -7.63 -7.73
C MET A 170 8.28 -8.29 -6.53
N ARG A 171 9.12 -9.32 -6.73
CA ARG A 171 9.87 -9.99 -5.65
C ARG A 171 10.84 -9.03 -4.94
N ILE A 172 11.50 -8.13 -5.68
CA ILE A 172 12.39 -7.12 -5.09
C ILE A 172 11.58 -6.07 -4.31
N ALA A 173 10.43 -5.65 -4.83
CA ALA A 173 9.51 -4.77 -4.13
C ALA A 173 8.99 -5.39 -2.83
N LEU A 174 8.52 -6.64 -2.87
CA LEU A 174 8.06 -7.38 -1.69
C LEU A 174 9.15 -7.51 -0.62
N LYS A 175 10.40 -7.78 -1.01
CA LYS A 175 11.53 -7.81 -0.07
C LYS A 175 11.67 -6.47 0.66
N ARG A 176 11.62 -5.36 -0.07
CA ARG A 176 11.71 -4.01 0.52
C ARG A 176 10.53 -3.74 1.46
N LEU A 177 9.31 -4.03 1.01
CA LEU A 177 8.09 -3.91 1.81
C LEU A 177 8.19 -4.71 3.11
N ARG A 178 8.50 -6.01 3.01
CA ARG A 178 8.59 -6.93 4.16
C ARG A 178 9.68 -6.51 5.14
N TYR A 179 10.90 -6.19 4.68
CA TYR A 179 11.96 -5.77 5.60
C TYR A 179 11.64 -4.45 6.29
N THR A 180 10.97 -3.51 5.62
CA THR A 180 10.48 -2.29 6.25
C THR A 180 9.39 -2.61 7.27
N ALA A 181 8.41 -3.45 6.91
CA ALA A 181 7.36 -3.91 7.83
C ALA A 181 7.94 -4.59 9.09
N GLU A 182 8.94 -5.46 8.96
CA GLU A 182 9.69 -6.08 10.08
C GLU A 182 10.44 -5.06 10.98
N ILE A 183 10.70 -3.85 10.51
CA ILE A 183 11.36 -2.80 11.30
C ILE A 183 10.32 -1.98 12.06
N ILE A 184 9.16 -1.76 11.47
CA ILE A 184 8.12 -0.87 11.99
C ILE A 184 6.99 -1.63 12.67
N ASP A 185 7.04 -2.95 12.74
CA ASP A 185 6.06 -3.77 13.45
C ASP A 185 5.80 -3.35 14.91
N PRO A 186 6.76 -2.78 15.70
CA PRO A 186 6.46 -2.35 17.06
C PRO A 186 5.68 -1.02 17.08
N LEU A 187 5.65 -0.29 15.95
CA LEU A 187 4.93 0.98 15.82
C LEU A 187 3.46 0.79 15.41
N PHE A 188 3.15 -0.33 14.76
CA PHE A 188 1.88 -0.58 14.07
C PHE A 188 1.35 -1.99 14.37
N PRO A 189 0.35 -2.14 15.26
CA PRO A 189 -0.20 -3.44 15.66
C PRO A 189 -0.78 -4.29 14.52
N PHE A 190 -1.20 -3.65 13.41
CA PHE A 190 -1.70 -4.35 12.24
C PHE A 190 -0.60 -5.11 11.47
N ILE A 191 0.69 -4.77 11.69
CA ILE A 191 1.84 -5.53 11.21
C ILE A 191 2.15 -6.59 12.26
N ASN A 192 1.53 -7.75 12.12
CA ASN A 192 1.68 -8.86 13.05
C ASN A 192 2.47 -10.02 12.43
N LYS A 193 2.73 -11.06 13.22
CA LYS A 193 3.49 -12.24 12.77
C LYS A 193 2.82 -13.00 11.64
N ASP A 194 1.49 -12.99 11.56
CA ASP A 194 0.75 -13.68 10.51
C ASP A 194 1.05 -13.03 9.16
N ILE A 195 0.87 -11.71 9.04
CA ILE A 195 1.15 -11.01 7.78
C ILE A 195 2.63 -11.07 7.39
N LEU A 196 3.56 -10.93 8.34
CA LEU A 196 4.98 -11.07 8.06
C LEU A 196 5.32 -12.50 7.59
N GLY A 197 4.63 -13.50 8.12
CA GLY A 197 4.71 -14.90 7.69
C GLY A 197 4.20 -15.09 6.26
N LYS A 198 3.03 -14.53 5.93
CA LYS A 198 2.48 -14.55 4.57
C LYS A 198 3.40 -13.87 3.56
N MET A 199 3.96 -12.69 3.91
CA MET A 199 4.95 -12.01 3.07
C MET A 199 6.21 -12.86 2.87
N GLN A 200 6.66 -13.58 3.91
CA GLN A 200 7.80 -14.48 3.82
C GLN A 200 7.51 -15.67 2.90
N GLN A 201 6.33 -16.26 3.00
CA GLN A 201 5.89 -17.36 2.13
C GLN A 201 5.83 -16.90 0.67
N LEU A 202 5.18 -15.77 0.39
CA LEU A 202 5.14 -15.21 -0.96
C LEU A 202 6.55 -14.90 -1.50
N GLN A 203 7.42 -14.34 -0.67
CA GLN A 203 8.81 -14.07 -1.04
C GLN A 203 9.60 -15.36 -1.35
N GLN A 204 9.29 -16.47 -0.67
CA GLN A 204 9.89 -17.77 -0.91
C GLN A 204 9.39 -18.36 -2.23
N LEU A 205 8.07 -18.37 -2.48
CA LEU A 205 7.46 -18.84 -3.72
C LEU A 205 8.05 -18.14 -4.95
N MET A 206 8.08 -16.80 -4.93
CA MET A 206 8.69 -16.02 -6.01
C MET A 206 10.20 -16.25 -6.13
N GLY A 207 10.87 -16.60 -5.01
CA GLY A 207 12.25 -17.04 -5.00
C GLY A 207 12.42 -18.35 -5.77
N ASP A 208 11.65 -19.36 -5.41
CA ASP A 208 11.71 -20.69 -6.01
C ASP A 208 11.40 -20.66 -7.51
N ILE A 209 10.39 -19.87 -7.94
CA ILE A 209 10.08 -19.66 -9.37
C ILE A 209 11.27 -19.02 -10.09
N HIS A 210 11.86 -17.98 -9.51
CA HIS A 210 13.03 -17.33 -10.10
C HIS A 210 14.23 -18.28 -10.19
N ASP A 211 14.47 -19.08 -9.15
CA ASP A 211 15.60 -20.01 -9.09
C ASP A 211 15.45 -21.13 -10.15
N ILE A 212 14.21 -21.57 -10.43
CA ILE A 212 13.89 -22.44 -11.57
C ILE A 212 14.28 -21.80 -12.91
N ASN A 213 13.86 -20.56 -13.16
CA ASN A 213 14.18 -19.87 -14.41
C ASN A 213 15.69 -19.71 -14.63
N VAL A 214 16.43 -19.41 -13.56
CA VAL A 214 17.88 -19.29 -13.61
C VAL A 214 18.51 -20.65 -13.96
N LEU A 215 18.06 -21.75 -13.34
CA LEU A 215 18.58 -23.09 -13.65
C LEU A 215 18.24 -23.55 -15.06
N LYS A 216 17.01 -23.31 -15.53
CA LYS A 216 16.59 -23.57 -16.91
C LYS A 216 17.50 -22.85 -17.91
N ASN A 217 17.69 -21.55 -17.75
CA ASN A 217 18.53 -20.75 -18.65
C ASN A 217 19.98 -21.24 -18.65
N PHE A 218 20.49 -21.68 -17.50
CA PHE A 218 21.79 -22.34 -17.41
C PHE A 218 21.84 -23.64 -18.23
N MET A 219 20.85 -24.55 -18.06
CA MET A 219 20.78 -25.81 -18.79
C MET A 219 20.69 -25.65 -20.31
N GLU A 220 20.02 -24.59 -20.77
CA GLU A 220 19.91 -24.24 -22.20
C GLU A 220 21.23 -23.74 -22.79
N GLN A 221 22.11 -23.17 -21.97
CA GLN A 221 23.36 -22.52 -22.43
C GLN A 221 24.59 -23.42 -22.33
N ILE A 222 24.56 -24.50 -21.54
CA ILE A 222 25.72 -25.38 -21.41
C ILE A 222 25.96 -26.19 -22.69
N ASN A 223 27.23 -26.49 -22.98
CA ASN A 223 27.58 -27.40 -24.07
C ASN A 223 27.57 -28.83 -23.55
N ILE A 224 26.79 -29.72 -24.19
CA ILE A 224 26.71 -31.13 -23.84
C ILE A 224 26.86 -32.01 -25.09
N PRO A 225 27.24 -33.29 -24.95
CA PRO A 225 27.13 -34.27 -26.04
C PRO A 225 25.69 -34.39 -26.55
N SER A 226 25.51 -34.46 -27.87
CA SER A 226 24.18 -34.49 -28.53
C SER A 226 23.27 -35.63 -28.06
N GLU A 227 23.86 -36.75 -27.64
CA GLU A 227 23.15 -37.90 -27.08
C GLU A 227 22.47 -37.62 -25.73
N LEU A 228 22.85 -36.53 -25.05
CA LEU A 228 22.26 -36.09 -23.80
C LEU A 228 21.17 -35.01 -23.95
N ASP A 229 20.93 -34.48 -25.16
CA ASP A 229 19.94 -33.40 -25.37
C ASP A 229 18.53 -33.81 -24.94
N LYS A 230 18.12 -35.07 -25.19
CA LYS A 230 16.83 -35.59 -24.74
C LYS A 230 16.67 -35.53 -23.21
N TYR A 231 17.76 -35.71 -22.46
CA TYR A 231 17.73 -35.66 -21.00
C TYR A 231 17.72 -34.21 -20.48
N ARG A 232 18.38 -33.29 -21.19
CA ARG A 232 18.24 -31.85 -20.96
C ARG A 232 16.78 -31.42 -21.07
N GLU A 233 16.13 -31.75 -22.19
CA GLU A 233 14.72 -31.42 -22.43
C GLU A 233 13.84 -31.98 -21.30
N LYS A 234 14.00 -33.26 -20.96
CA LYS A 234 13.28 -33.90 -19.85
C LYS A 234 13.49 -33.17 -18.51
N CYS A 235 14.70 -32.75 -18.18
CA CYS A 235 14.99 -32.01 -16.96
C CYS A 235 14.34 -30.62 -16.96
N ILE A 236 14.36 -29.92 -18.10
CA ILE A 236 13.70 -28.63 -18.28
C ILE A 236 12.19 -28.77 -18.12
N ASP A 237 11.57 -29.81 -18.69
CA ASP A 237 10.14 -30.06 -18.58
C ASP A 237 9.70 -30.30 -17.12
N LYS A 238 10.51 -31.04 -16.34
CA LYS A 238 10.28 -31.20 -14.88
C LYS A 238 10.33 -29.87 -14.14
N LEU A 239 11.30 -29.02 -14.49
CA LEU A 239 11.44 -27.69 -13.90
C LEU A 239 10.22 -26.80 -14.23
N LEU A 240 9.76 -26.82 -15.49
CA LEU A 240 8.59 -26.06 -15.93
C LEU A 240 7.30 -26.55 -15.26
N SER A 241 7.10 -27.87 -15.17
CA SER A 241 5.95 -28.43 -14.44
C SER A 241 5.94 -27.99 -12.97
N ARG A 242 7.11 -27.99 -12.32
CA ARG A 242 7.23 -27.49 -10.94
C ARG A 242 7.00 -25.98 -10.84
N LYS A 243 7.43 -25.21 -11.85
CA LYS A 243 7.18 -23.76 -11.93
C LYS A 243 5.68 -23.48 -11.99
N ASP A 244 4.93 -24.22 -12.81
CA ASP A 244 3.49 -24.05 -12.97
C ASP A 244 2.75 -24.33 -11.64
N GLU A 245 3.15 -25.39 -10.92
CA GLU A 245 2.62 -25.68 -9.58
C GLU A 245 2.86 -24.52 -8.60
N LEU A 246 4.08 -23.98 -8.57
CA LEU A 246 4.44 -22.86 -7.70
C LEU A 246 3.71 -21.58 -8.10
N PHE A 247 3.47 -21.39 -9.40
CA PHE A 247 2.77 -20.22 -9.92
C PHE A 247 1.30 -20.19 -9.49
N ASN A 248 0.64 -21.35 -9.48
CA ASN A 248 -0.73 -21.47 -8.95
C ASN A 248 -0.80 -21.06 -7.47
N ILE A 249 0.16 -21.52 -6.65
CA ILE A 249 0.22 -21.14 -5.23
C ILE A 249 0.55 -19.65 -5.07
N PHE A 250 1.44 -19.12 -5.91
CA PHE A 250 1.75 -17.70 -5.96
C PHE A 250 0.50 -16.86 -6.23
N PHE A 251 -0.30 -17.23 -7.23
CA PHE A 251 -1.53 -16.53 -7.60
C PHE A 251 -2.49 -16.38 -6.41
N GLU A 252 -2.72 -17.46 -5.66
CA GLU A 252 -3.56 -17.43 -4.46
C GLU A 252 -2.94 -16.58 -3.33
N SER A 253 -1.62 -16.72 -3.12
CA SER A 253 -0.89 -16.05 -2.03
C SER A 253 -0.76 -14.53 -2.21
N VAL A 254 -0.88 -14.01 -3.43
CA VAL A 254 -0.80 -12.56 -3.69
C VAL A 254 -1.99 -11.82 -3.07
N GLY A 255 -3.19 -12.41 -3.10
CA GLY A 255 -4.42 -11.79 -2.57
C GLY A 255 -4.33 -11.42 -1.09
N ASP A 256 -3.68 -12.27 -0.29
CA ASP A 256 -3.43 -12.03 1.13
C ASP A 256 -2.63 -10.74 1.41
N ILE A 257 -1.62 -10.47 0.58
CA ILE A 257 -0.77 -9.28 0.74
C ILE A 257 -1.50 -8.04 0.24
N ILE A 258 -2.36 -8.19 -0.76
CA ILE A 258 -3.24 -7.11 -1.24
C ILE A 258 -4.20 -6.66 -0.15
N GLU A 259 -4.83 -7.59 0.55
CA GLU A 259 -5.75 -7.27 1.64
C GLU A 259 -5.06 -6.51 2.78
N PHE A 260 -3.82 -6.87 3.09
CA PHE A 260 -3.00 -6.10 4.03
C PHE A 260 -2.74 -4.66 3.55
N GLY A 261 -2.44 -4.48 2.26
CA GLY A 261 -2.21 -3.15 1.67
C GLY A 261 -3.37 -2.18 1.85
N LYS A 262 -4.61 -2.68 1.87
CA LYS A 262 -5.82 -1.87 2.08
C LYS A 262 -5.84 -1.14 3.41
N LEU A 263 -5.11 -1.61 4.43
CA LEU A 263 -5.08 -1.01 5.77
C LEU A 263 -4.31 0.32 5.83
N PHE A 264 -3.41 0.58 4.88
CA PHE A 264 -2.53 1.76 4.92
C PHE A 264 -2.33 2.45 3.56
N SER A 265 -2.68 1.81 2.44
CA SER A 265 -2.67 2.39 1.10
C SER A 265 -4.08 2.74 0.63
N VAL A 266 -4.81 3.54 1.42
CA VAL A 266 -6.21 3.91 1.13
C VAL A 266 -6.35 4.49 -0.28
N LYS A 267 -5.45 5.42 -0.67
CA LYS A 267 -5.43 6.04 -2.02
C LYS A 267 -5.31 5.04 -3.19
N LEU A 268 -4.63 3.92 -2.99
CA LEU A 268 -4.41 2.93 -4.03
C LEU A 268 -5.68 2.09 -4.29
N PHE A 269 -6.36 1.69 -3.22
CA PHE A 269 -7.55 0.84 -3.28
C PHE A 269 -8.87 1.59 -3.32
N GLU A 270 -8.78 2.90 -3.13
CA GLU A 270 -9.82 3.85 -3.42
C GLU A 270 -10.43 3.57 -4.80
N LYS A 271 -9.63 3.37 -5.87
CA LYS A 271 -10.12 3.09 -7.24
C LYS A 271 -10.88 1.76 -7.40
N GLU A 272 -10.51 0.70 -6.69
CA GLU A 272 -11.20 -0.60 -6.77
C GLU A 272 -12.50 -0.61 -5.98
N ILE A 273 -12.47 -0.03 -4.76
CA ILE A 273 -13.67 0.25 -3.98
C ILE A 273 -14.58 1.21 -4.75
N PHE A 274 -14.01 2.16 -5.49
CA PHE A 274 -14.76 3.04 -6.38
C PHE A 274 -15.39 2.31 -7.52
N ASN A 275 -14.73 1.36 -8.18
CA ASN A 275 -15.36 0.62 -9.27
C ASN A 275 -16.61 -0.12 -8.80
N GLU A 276 -16.56 -0.88 -7.70
CA GLU A 276 -17.75 -1.56 -7.17
C GLU A 276 -18.86 -0.59 -6.72
N LYS A 277 -18.48 0.49 -6.04
CA LYS A 277 -19.40 1.55 -5.60
C LYS A 277 -19.98 2.35 -6.77
N PHE A 278 -19.20 2.53 -7.82
CA PHE A 278 -19.56 3.22 -9.05
C PHE A 278 -20.56 2.39 -9.85
N TYR A 279 -20.33 1.09 -10.05
CA TYR A 279 -21.33 0.22 -10.69
C TYR A 279 -22.65 0.24 -9.92
N LYS A 280 -22.62 0.20 -8.58
CA LYS A 280 -23.82 0.37 -7.75
C LYS A 280 -24.53 1.72 -7.93
N LEU A 281 -23.77 2.81 -8.14
CA LEU A 281 -24.36 4.12 -8.40
C LEU A 281 -25.00 4.17 -9.80
N VAL A 282 -24.29 3.68 -10.81
CA VAL A 282 -24.71 3.73 -12.23
C VAL A 282 -25.87 2.80 -12.54
N ASP A 283 -25.96 1.64 -11.88
CA ASP A 283 -27.05 0.69 -12.10
C ASP A 283 -28.41 1.21 -11.64
N ASN A 284 -28.43 2.21 -10.75
CA ASN A 284 -29.65 2.76 -10.16
C ASN A 284 -30.17 4.02 -10.84
N LEU A 285 -29.52 4.50 -11.92
CA LEU A 285 -29.78 5.80 -12.54
C LEU A 285 -29.84 5.71 -14.08
N ASP A 286 -30.65 6.57 -14.70
CA ASP A 286 -30.96 6.51 -16.13
C ASP A 286 -29.88 7.24 -16.96
N ASN A 287 -29.32 8.35 -16.47
CA ASN A 287 -28.39 9.20 -17.21
C ASN A 287 -26.91 8.86 -16.99
N LYS A 288 -26.51 7.66 -17.40
CA LYS A 288 -25.17 7.08 -17.18
C LYS A 288 -24.01 7.95 -17.70
N ASN A 289 -24.22 8.67 -18.81
CA ASN A 289 -23.18 9.50 -19.43
C ASN A 289 -22.80 10.72 -18.57
N LYS A 290 -23.79 11.43 -18.00
CA LYS A 290 -23.53 12.57 -17.12
C LYS A 290 -22.83 12.16 -15.83
N ILE A 291 -23.14 10.98 -15.30
CA ILE A 291 -22.51 10.43 -14.08
C ILE A 291 -21.06 10.04 -14.34
N VAL A 292 -20.78 9.39 -15.48
CA VAL A 292 -19.41 9.09 -15.91
C VAL A 292 -18.60 10.37 -16.08
N GLU A 293 -19.21 11.42 -16.64
CA GLU A 293 -18.53 12.69 -16.84
C GLU A 293 -18.27 13.43 -15.53
N SER A 294 -19.22 13.47 -14.59
CA SER A 294 -19.01 14.11 -13.28
C SER A 294 -17.94 13.43 -12.44
N LEU A 295 -17.74 12.12 -12.59
CA LEU A 295 -16.65 11.40 -11.92
C LEU A 295 -15.27 11.83 -12.39
N ARG A 296 -15.10 12.16 -13.68
CA ARG A 296 -13.82 12.68 -14.17
C ARG A 296 -13.45 13.99 -13.45
N TYR A 297 -14.45 14.82 -13.15
CA TYR A 297 -14.23 16.02 -12.35
C TYR A 297 -13.93 15.70 -10.88
N ALA A 298 -14.60 14.72 -10.28
CA ALA A 298 -14.31 14.26 -8.92
C ALA A 298 -12.90 13.66 -8.76
N GLU A 299 -12.42 12.93 -9.77
CA GLU A 299 -11.06 12.36 -9.83
C GLU A 299 -9.97 13.43 -9.76
N CYS A 300 -10.22 14.62 -10.33
CA CYS A 300 -9.27 15.73 -10.28
C CYS A 300 -9.07 16.33 -8.88
N VAL A 301 -9.96 16.02 -7.92
CA VAL A 301 -9.91 16.53 -6.55
C VAL A 301 -9.53 15.43 -5.57
N HIS A 302 -10.46 14.48 -5.36
CA HIS A 302 -10.34 13.33 -4.48
C HIS A 302 -11.63 12.49 -4.60
N ILE A 303 -11.71 11.58 -5.58
CA ILE A 303 -12.94 10.82 -5.94
C ILE A 303 -13.64 10.12 -4.75
N ALA A 304 -12.92 9.83 -3.67
CA ALA A 304 -13.44 9.16 -2.49
C ALA A 304 -14.62 9.78 -1.78
N HIS A 305 -14.46 11.05 -1.44
CA HIS A 305 -15.45 11.73 -0.65
C HIS A 305 -16.71 12.00 -1.49
N PRO A 306 -16.62 12.59 -2.70
CA PRO A 306 -17.80 12.81 -3.54
C PRO A 306 -18.55 11.54 -3.92
N LEU A 307 -17.87 10.41 -4.22
CA LEU A 307 -18.59 9.16 -4.51
C LEU A 307 -19.31 8.58 -3.29
N ARG A 308 -18.72 8.67 -2.09
CA ARG A 308 -19.42 8.21 -0.88
C ARG A 308 -20.59 9.12 -0.54
N THR A 309 -20.42 10.43 -0.70
CA THR A 309 -21.50 11.41 -0.52
C THR A 309 -22.66 11.12 -1.48
N SER A 310 -22.38 10.83 -2.76
CA SER A 310 -23.42 10.47 -3.72
C SER A 310 -24.12 9.15 -3.39
N LEU A 311 -23.38 8.15 -2.88
CA LEU A 311 -23.96 6.89 -2.41
C LEU A 311 -24.84 7.01 -1.17
N ILE A 312 -24.53 7.93 -0.24
CA ILE A 312 -25.43 8.23 0.89
C ILE A 312 -26.80 8.66 0.34
N ILE A 313 -26.81 9.53 -0.69
CA ILE A 313 -28.03 10.03 -1.30
C ILE A 313 -28.75 8.92 -2.10
N SER A 314 -28.05 8.22 -2.98
CA SER A 314 -28.67 7.26 -3.90
C SER A 314 -29.04 5.93 -3.24
N ASN A 315 -28.22 5.43 -2.31
CA ASN A 315 -28.36 4.08 -1.77
C ASN A 315 -28.91 4.07 -0.34
N GLU A 316 -28.40 4.92 0.53
CA GLU A 316 -28.83 4.92 1.95
C GLU A 316 -30.14 5.68 2.13
N LEU A 317 -30.30 6.83 1.46
CA LEU A 317 -31.54 7.60 1.42
C LEU A 317 -32.51 7.15 0.32
N ALA A 318 -32.06 6.32 -0.62
CA ALA A 318 -32.84 5.85 -1.77
C ALA A 318 -33.45 6.99 -2.62
N ILE A 319 -32.81 8.16 -2.64
CA ILE A 319 -33.24 9.31 -3.45
C ILE A 319 -32.73 9.11 -4.88
N LYS A 320 -33.63 9.24 -5.87
CA LYS A 320 -33.32 9.06 -7.30
C LYS A 320 -33.16 10.35 -8.09
N ASN A 321 -33.11 11.50 -7.40
CA ASN A 321 -32.92 12.80 -8.04
C ASN A 321 -31.49 12.87 -8.62
N GLU A 322 -31.38 12.74 -9.95
CA GLU A 322 -30.09 12.71 -10.65
C GLU A 322 -29.30 14.00 -10.46
N ASP A 323 -29.94 15.17 -10.48
CA ASP A 323 -29.26 16.46 -10.33
C ASP A 323 -28.62 16.58 -8.95
N LEU A 324 -29.29 16.09 -7.91
CA LEU A 324 -28.75 16.06 -6.55
C LEU A 324 -27.57 15.08 -6.42
N ILE A 325 -27.65 13.93 -7.06
CA ILE A 325 -26.58 12.92 -7.07
C ILE A 325 -25.35 13.43 -7.85
N ILE A 326 -25.56 14.07 -9.00
CA ILE A 326 -24.49 14.68 -9.78
C ILE A 326 -23.87 15.84 -8.98
N ALA A 327 -24.69 16.68 -8.33
CA ALA A 327 -24.18 17.73 -7.45
C ALA A 327 -23.34 17.16 -6.31
N ALA A 328 -23.70 16.01 -5.74
CA ALA A 328 -22.89 15.31 -4.74
C ALA A 328 -21.53 14.83 -5.28
N LEU A 329 -21.45 14.41 -6.54
CA LEU A 329 -20.17 14.08 -7.17
C LEU A 329 -19.30 15.32 -7.44
N LEU A 330 -19.93 16.48 -7.61
CA LEU A 330 -19.25 17.72 -7.99
C LEU A 330 -19.04 18.71 -6.84
N HIS A 331 -19.57 18.45 -5.64
CA HIS A 331 -19.69 19.48 -4.60
C HIS A 331 -18.36 20.13 -4.15
N ASP A 332 -17.25 19.38 -4.20
CA ASP A 332 -15.90 19.86 -3.84
C ASP A 332 -15.12 20.48 -5.01
N THR A 333 -15.66 20.42 -6.24
CA THR A 333 -14.92 20.78 -7.45
C THR A 333 -14.65 22.28 -7.60
N LEU A 334 -15.41 23.14 -6.89
CA LEU A 334 -15.21 24.58 -6.91
C LEU A 334 -14.34 25.08 -5.73
N GLU A 335 -14.18 24.31 -4.64
CA GLU A 335 -13.46 24.75 -3.44
C GLU A 335 -11.93 24.56 -3.53
N GLN A 336 -11.48 23.60 -4.33
CA GLN A 336 -10.08 23.17 -4.34
C GLN A 336 -9.24 23.94 -5.37
N LYS A 337 -8.09 24.49 -4.94
CA LYS A 337 -7.16 25.16 -5.84
C LYS A 337 -6.56 24.17 -6.83
N GLY A 338 -6.81 24.37 -8.13
CA GLY A 338 -6.27 23.55 -9.21
C GLY A 338 -7.28 22.63 -9.88
N THR A 339 -8.57 22.78 -9.60
CA THR A 339 -9.63 22.13 -10.36
C THR A 339 -9.82 22.76 -11.74
N ILE A 340 -10.26 21.94 -12.70
CA ILE A 340 -10.53 22.36 -14.07
C ILE A 340 -11.96 22.92 -14.19
N ALA A 341 -12.86 22.58 -13.25
CA ALA A 341 -14.27 22.98 -13.31
C ALA A 341 -14.48 24.46 -12.97
N THR A 342 -15.18 25.17 -13.85
CA THR A 342 -15.78 26.47 -13.54
C THR A 342 -17.29 26.32 -13.32
N MET A 343 -17.90 27.32 -12.68
CA MET A 343 -19.36 27.36 -12.52
C MET A 343 -20.08 27.32 -13.88
N ASP A 344 -19.54 28.04 -14.88
CA ASP A 344 -20.06 28.04 -16.26
C ASP A 344 -19.95 26.65 -16.90
N GLU A 345 -18.81 25.96 -16.73
CA GLU A 345 -18.65 24.59 -17.22
C GLU A 345 -19.64 23.60 -16.59
N ILE A 346 -19.89 23.72 -15.27
CA ILE A 346 -20.86 22.87 -14.58
C ILE A 346 -22.27 23.14 -15.11
N MET A 347 -22.63 24.41 -15.28
CA MET A 347 -23.93 24.83 -15.79
C MET A 347 -24.15 24.34 -17.23
N ASP A 348 -23.16 24.47 -18.11
CA ASP A 348 -23.25 24.07 -19.51
C ASP A 348 -23.37 22.55 -19.68
N LYS A 349 -22.63 21.77 -18.88
CA LYS A 349 -22.57 20.30 -19.03
C LYS A 349 -23.64 19.55 -18.25
N PHE A 350 -23.92 19.98 -17.03
CA PHE A 350 -24.78 19.25 -16.11
C PHE A 350 -26.15 19.91 -15.94
N GLY A 351 -26.23 21.23 -16.14
CA GLY A 351 -27.46 22.01 -16.08
C GLY A 351 -27.50 22.98 -14.89
N LYS A 352 -28.40 23.96 -14.97
CA LYS A 352 -28.53 25.02 -13.97
C LYS A 352 -28.80 24.49 -12.55
N GLN A 353 -29.65 23.48 -12.41
CA GLN A 353 -30.00 22.93 -11.09
C GLN A 353 -28.78 22.30 -10.39
N VAL A 354 -27.95 21.55 -11.12
CA VAL A 354 -26.69 20.99 -10.59
C VAL A 354 -25.73 22.11 -10.20
N ALA A 355 -25.57 23.12 -11.06
CA ALA A 355 -24.71 24.26 -10.78
C ALA A 355 -25.14 24.98 -9.51
N ASP A 356 -26.42 25.34 -9.39
CA ASP A 356 -26.98 26.01 -8.20
C ASP A 356 -26.73 25.20 -6.92
N LEU A 357 -26.89 23.86 -6.97
CA LEU A 357 -26.62 22.97 -5.84
C LEU A 357 -25.13 22.95 -5.46
N VAL A 358 -24.22 22.74 -6.42
CA VAL A 358 -22.77 22.72 -6.16
C VAL A 358 -22.31 24.06 -5.59
N TRP A 359 -22.75 25.17 -6.19
CA TRP A 359 -22.44 26.49 -5.69
C TRP A 359 -22.92 26.66 -4.25
N SER A 360 -24.15 26.26 -3.93
CA SER A 360 -24.74 26.44 -2.60
C SER A 360 -23.92 25.84 -1.45
N VAL A 361 -23.23 24.72 -1.72
CA VAL A 361 -22.39 24.04 -0.73
C VAL A 361 -20.91 24.37 -0.87
N THR A 362 -20.51 25.15 -1.87
CA THR A 362 -19.16 25.68 -2.03
C THR A 362 -18.95 26.88 -1.11
N ARG A 363 -17.98 26.82 -0.21
CA ARG A 363 -17.63 27.94 0.68
C ARG A 363 -16.57 28.84 0.04
N GLU A 364 -16.92 30.09 -0.20
CA GLU A 364 -15.99 31.09 -0.74
C GLU A 364 -15.16 31.75 0.38
N THR A 365 -13.99 32.29 0.04
CA THR A 365 -13.10 32.95 1.03
C THR A 365 -13.74 34.17 1.71
N THR A 366 -14.74 34.76 1.06
CA THR A 366 -15.53 35.90 1.53
C THR A 366 -16.73 35.49 2.38
N ASP A 367 -17.08 34.20 2.43
CA ASP A 367 -18.24 33.73 3.18
C ASP A 367 -17.96 33.69 4.69
N ASP A 368 -18.76 34.45 5.43
CA ASP A 368 -18.92 34.23 6.86
C ASP A 368 -19.85 33.02 7.12
N ARG A 369 -19.96 32.64 8.40
CA ARG A 369 -20.71 31.43 8.80
C ARG A 369 -22.21 31.57 8.49
N GLU A 370 -22.77 32.76 8.65
CA GLU A 370 -24.20 33.02 8.49
C GLU A 370 -24.57 33.12 7.02
N SER A 371 -23.78 33.84 6.22
CA SER A 371 -23.98 33.96 4.77
C SER A 371 -23.95 32.60 4.07
N TYR A 372 -23.03 31.72 4.47
CA TYR A 372 -22.93 30.37 3.94
C TYR A 372 -24.14 29.50 4.28
N ILE A 373 -24.67 29.61 5.50
CA ILE A 373 -25.87 28.87 5.92
C ILE A 373 -27.11 29.37 5.16
N GLU A 374 -27.28 30.69 5.02
CA GLU A 374 -28.41 31.25 4.27
C GLU A 374 -28.36 30.88 2.79
N LYS A 375 -27.17 30.83 2.20
CA LYS A 375 -26.96 30.34 0.83
C LYS A 375 -27.44 28.90 0.63
N ILE A 376 -27.17 28.00 1.58
CA ILE A 376 -27.69 26.61 1.54
C ILE A 376 -29.22 26.60 1.66
N LYS A 377 -29.77 27.36 2.61
CA LYS A 377 -31.23 27.43 2.82
C LYS A 377 -31.98 27.97 1.60
N MET A 378 -31.41 28.95 0.91
CA MET A 378 -32.03 29.63 -0.22
C MET A 378 -32.31 28.67 -1.39
N ILE A 379 -31.44 27.69 -1.64
CA ILE A 379 -31.64 26.68 -2.69
C ILE A 379 -32.68 25.63 -2.26
N GLY A 380 -32.82 25.37 -0.97
CA GLY A 380 -33.89 24.56 -0.41
C GLY A 380 -33.47 23.15 -0.02
N LYS A 381 -34.44 22.21 -0.03
CA LYS A 381 -34.29 20.87 0.58
C LYS A 381 -33.11 20.08 0.00
N ASP A 382 -32.92 20.10 -1.31
CA ASP A 382 -31.86 19.34 -1.98
C ASP A 382 -30.46 19.80 -1.56
N ALA A 383 -30.23 21.12 -1.42
CA ALA A 383 -28.96 21.66 -0.92
C ALA A 383 -28.70 21.26 0.54
N ILE A 384 -29.74 21.22 1.36
CA ILE A 384 -29.65 20.77 2.75
C ILE A 384 -29.30 19.27 2.81
N ILE A 385 -29.96 18.42 2.01
CA ILE A 385 -29.65 16.98 1.91
C ILE A 385 -28.20 16.77 1.45
N LEU A 386 -27.76 17.51 0.43
CA LEU A 386 -26.38 17.48 -0.04
C LEU A 386 -25.42 17.83 1.08
N LYS A 387 -25.66 18.94 1.80
CA LYS A 387 -24.77 19.39 2.86
C LYS A 387 -24.70 18.42 4.04
N LEU A 388 -25.85 17.87 4.43
CA LEU A 388 -25.91 16.86 5.49
C LEU A 388 -25.24 15.55 5.07
N SER A 389 -25.27 15.19 3.79
CA SER A 389 -24.57 14.00 3.26
C SER A 389 -23.06 14.18 3.23
N ASP A 390 -22.55 15.31 2.73
CA ASP A 390 -21.12 15.69 2.78
C ASP A 390 -20.64 15.60 4.24
N ARG A 391 -21.36 16.28 5.12
CA ARG A 391 -21.02 16.36 6.53
C ARG A 391 -21.05 14.99 7.22
N LEU A 392 -21.93 14.08 6.79
CA LEU A 392 -22.03 12.73 7.34
C LEU A 392 -20.84 11.88 6.91
N ASP A 393 -20.49 11.88 5.62
CA ASP A 393 -19.31 11.14 5.14
C ASP A 393 -18.05 11.63 5.85
N SER A 394 -17.84 12.94 5.91
CA SER A 394 -16.71 13.53 6.63
C SER A 394 -16.67 13.14 8.11
N THR A 395 -17.84 12.98 8.76
CA THR A 395 -17.93 12.56 10.16
C THR A 395 -17.61 11.08 10.33
N ARG A 396 -17.93 10.22 9.36
CA ARG A 396 -17.57 8.78 9.38
C ARG A 396 -16.06 8.55 9.39
N TYR A 397 -15.27 9.48 8.86
CA TYR A 397 -13.80 9.39 8.80
C TYR A 397 -13.08 10.43 9.68
N ILE A 398 -13.79 10.99 10.67
CA ILE A 398 -13.31 12.10 11.50
C ILE A 398 -12.06 11.76 12.34
N ASP A 399 -11.83 10.48 12.64
CA ASP A 399 -10.71 9.99 13.46
C ASP A 399 -9.33 10.20 12.83
N SER A 400 -9.27 10.52 11.53
CA SER A 400 -8.06 10.95 10.85
C SER A 400 -7.59 12.37 11.25
N LYS A 401 -8.42 13.14 11.97
CA LYS A 401 -8.12 14.53 12.38
C LYS A 401 -7.65 14.64 13.83
N SER A 402 -6.95 15.74 14.15
CA SER A 402 -6.52 16.06 15.52
C SER A 402 -7.72 16.26 16.47
N ASN A 403 -7.57 16.00 17.78
CA ASN A 403 -8.70 16.11 18.73
C ASN A 403 -9.34 17.51 18.74
N GLY A 404 -8.54 18.58 18.61
CA GLY A 404 -9.03 19.95 18.54
C GLY A 404 -9.89 20.20 17.30
N ASP A 405 -9.46 19.67 16.15
CA ASP A 405 -10.23 19.76 14.90
C ASP A 405 -11.51 18.93 14.96
N ARG A 406 -11.46 17.73 15.55
CA ARG A 406 -12.63 16.86 15.74
C ARG A 406 -13.71 17.55 16.58
N ARG A 407 -13.33 18.19 17.69
CA ARG A 407 -14.26 18.94 18.54
C ARG A 407 -14.88 20.13 17.82
N LYS A 408 -14.07 20.92 17.11
CA LYS A 408 -14.56 22.06 16.30
C LYS A 408 -15.54 21.58 15.23
N TYR A 409 -15.23 20.46 14.59
CA TYR A 409 -16.06 19.88 13.54
C TYR A 409 -17.42 19.44 14.07
N TRP A 410 -17.45 18.70 15.19
CA TRP A 410 -18.70 18.31 15.86
C TRP A 410 -19.54 19.49 16.31
N LYS A 411 -18.90 20.53 16.88
CA LYS A 411 -19.59 21.76 17.27
C LYS A 411 -20.35 22.38 16.09
N ILE A 412 -19.67 22.54 14.95
CA ILE A 412 -20.27 23.08 13.72
C ILE A 412 -21.40 22.16 13.22
N THR A 413 -21.19 20.84 13.19
CA THR A 413 -22.23 19.88 12.76
C THR A 413 -23.50 20.00 13.60
N ILE A 414 -23.36 20.07 14.92
CA ILE A 414 -24.49 20.10 15.87
C ILE A 414 -25.18 21.48 15.88
N GLU A 415 -24.42 22.56 15.89
CA GLU A 415 -24.97 23.91 16.05
C GLU A 415 -25.50 24.51 14.74
N ASP A 416 -24.90 24.18 13.59
CA ASP A 416 -25.22 24.84 12.32
C ASP A 416 -25.97 23.95 11.36
N PHE A 417 -25.42 22.77 11.07
CA PHE A 417 -25.87 21.97 9.93
C PHE A 417 -27.02 21.05 10.30
N LEU A 418 -26.94 20.33 11.42
CA LEU A 418 -28.02 19.45 11.87
C LEU A 418 -29.38 20.18 11.99
N PRO A 419 -29.46 21.43 12.50
CA PRO A 419 -30.70 22.19 12.54
C PRO A 419 -31.31 22.51 11.18
N LEU A 420 -30.53 22.55 10.09
CA LEU A 420 -31.08 22.75 8.74
C LEU A 420 -32.00 21.60 8.34
N GLY A 421 -31.77 20.40 8.88
CA GLY A 421 -32.57 19.23 8.61
C GLY A 421 -34.05 19.33 9.04
N LYS A 422 -34.42 20.31 9.87
CA LYS A 422 -35.82 20.53 10.31
C LYS A 422 -36.79 20.77 9.16
N THR A 423 -36.31 21.33 8.05
CA THR A 423 -37.15 21.63 6.89
C THR A 423 -37.30 20.44 5.94
N LEU A 424 -36.61 19.31 6.22
CA LEU A 424 -36.66 18.11 5.39
C LEU A 424 -37.86 17.23 5.76
N ASP A 425 -38.14 16.27 4.88
CA ASP A 425 -39.14 15.25 5.17
C ASP A 425 -38.68 14.39 6.36
N LYS A 426 -39.64 13.98 7.19
CA LYS A 426 -39.38 13.40 8.50
C LYS A 426 -38.42 12.21 8.45
N ASP A 427 -38.64 11.30 7.49
CA ASP A 427 -37.83 10.08 7.34
C ASP A 427 -36.39 10.39 6.93
N ILE A 428 -36.19 11.37 6.04
CA ILE A 428 -34.86 11.83 5.62
C ILE A 428 -34.12 12.46 6.81
N PHE A 429 -34.80 13.31 7.58
CA PHE A 429 -34.18 13.91 8.75
C PHE A 429 -33.85 12.88 9.84
N TYR A 430 -34.76 11.93 10.10
CA TYR A 430 -34.50 10.82 11.04
C TYR A 430 -33.29 10.00 10.65
N PHE A 431 -33.09 9.72 9.36
CA PHE A 431 -31.90 9.04 8.88
C PHE A 431 -30.63 9.78 9.30
N PHE A 432 -30.51 11.07 8.95
CA PHE A 432 -29.33 11.85 9.30
C PHE A 432 -29.13 11.94 10.82
N TYR A 433 -30.19 12.25 11.56
CA TYR A 433 -30.12 12.34 13.02
C TYR A 433 -29.57 11.05 13.63
N ASN A 434 -30.11 9.90 13.23
CA ASN A 434 -29.71 8.61 13.78
C ASN A 434 -28.26 8.26 13.42
N GLU A 435 -27.84 8.50 12.19
CA GLU A 435 -26.46 8.24 11.76
C GLU A 435 -25.46 9.14 12.48
N TYR A 436 -25.75 10.45 12.59
CA TYR A 436 -24.93 11.35 13.40
C TYR A 436 -24.91 10.95 14.87
N LYS A 437 -26.05 10.54 15.43
CA LYS A 437 -26.16 10.14 16.83
C LYS A 437 -25.31 8.89 17.12
N LYS A 438 -25.31 7.89 16.24
CA LYS A 438 -24.43 6.71 16.36
C LYS A 438 -22.95 7.11 16.38
N LEU A 439 -22.53 7.97 15.45
CA LEU A 439 -21.14 8.45 15.37
C LEU A 439 -20.76 9.28 16.59
N TRP A 440 -21.68 10.12 17.07
CA TRP A 440 -21.51 10.88 18.29
C TRP A 440 -21.35 9.96 19.50
N ASP A 441 -22.22 8.96 19.65
CA ASP A 441 -22.19 8.06 20.81
C ASP A 441 -20.91 7.23 20.87
N ASN A 442 -20.31 6.91 19.72
CA ASN A 442 -19.01 6.26 19.63
C ASN A 442 -17.80 7.21 19.80
N SER A 443 -18.00 8.53 19.78
CA SER A 443 -16.91 9.51 19.93
C SER A 443 -16.35 9.52 21.36
N SER A 444 -15.05 9.81 21.50
CA SER A 444 -14.35 9.81 22.78
C SER A 444 -14.81 10.94 23.72
N LYS A 445 -14.63 10.74 25.04
CA LYS A 445 -15.16 11.68 26.06
C LYS A 445 -14.62 13.10 25.93
N ASP A 446 -13.36 13.25 25.52
CA ASP A 446 -12.68 14.53 25.30
C ASP A 446 -13.28 15.34 24.13
N ILE A 447 -13.85 14.68 23.12
CA ILE A 447 -14.59 15.34 22.04
C ILE A 447 -15.93 15.87 22.54
N LYS A 448 -16.58 15.11 23.44
CA LYS A 448 -17.92 15.40 23.96
C LYS A 448 -17.94 16.48 25.04
N GLU A 449 -16.80 16.83 25.61
CA GLU A 449 -16.73 17.76 26.73
C GLU A 449 -17.30 19.15 26.37
N GLY A 450 -18.34 19.57 27.09
CA GLY A 450 -19.01 20.86 26.88
C GLY A 450 -19.84 20.95 25.59
N LEU A 451 -20.12 19.83 24.91
CA LEU A 451 -21.00 19.74 23.76
C LEU A 451 -22.12 18.75 24.06
N VAL A 452 -23.36 19.10 23.71
CA VAL A 452 -24.53 18.25 23.93
C VAL A 452 -25.15 17.95 22.58
N PHE A 453 -25.26 16.66 22.25
CA PHE A 453 -26.00 16.26 21.06
C PHE A 453 -27.51 16.47 21.32
N PRO A 454 -28.20 17.21 20.46
CA PRO A 454 -29.55 17.69 20.74
C PRO A 454 -30.56 16.54 20.72
N ASN A 455 -31.57 16.59 21.60
CA ASN A 455 -32.67 15.63 21.60
C ASN A 455 -33.50 15.81 20.31
N ILE A 456 -33.92 14.71 19.69
CA ILE A 456 -34.72 14.71 18.47
C ILE A 456 -36.03 15.48 18.61
N GLU A 457 -36.59 15.55 19.82
CA GLU A 457 -37.81 16.30 20.13
C GLU A 457 -37.67 17.80 19.84
N LEU A 458 -36.45 18.35 19.90
CA LEU A 458 -36.15 19.75 19.55
C LEU A 458 -36.33 20.05 18.05
N PHE A 459 -36.59 19.03 17.24
CA PHE A 459 -36.74 19.11 15.79
C PHE A 459 -38.12 18.64 15.31
N CYS A 460 -39.01 18.18 16.22
CA CYS A 460 -40.31 17.60 15.88
C CYS A 460 -41.50 18.58 16.04
N THR A 461 -41.24 19.90 16.08
CA THR A 461 -42.27 20.95 16.25
C THR A 461 -42.81 21.48 14.94
#